data_AF-A0A6I9MSC9-F1
#
_entry.id   AF-A0A6I9MSC9-F1
#
_cell.length_a   1.000
_cell.length_b   1.000
_cell.length_c   1.000
_cell.angle_alpha   90.00
_cell.angle_beta   90.00
_cell.angle_gamma   90.00
#
_symmetry.space_group_name_H-M   'P 1'
#
loop_
_entity.id
_entity.type
_entity.pdbx_description
1 polymer ?
#
loop_
_entity_poly.entity_id
_entity_poly.type
_entity_poly.pdbx_seq_one_letter_code
_entity_poly.pdbx_strand_id
1 'polypeptide(L)'
;EEVETLLAAFTKDKSDAGLQAALSLYNSTWEPTPSQESIKKTLVDIETDFLFLASTQAALHRHADNAKTGRTYSYLFNEPNQRTGIIKPLASWMGANHMDDVPYVFGKPFTAPSLYSASQRDLSGYMIAYWTNFARTG
;
A
#
# COMPACT_ATOMS: atom_id res chain seq x y z
N GLU A 1 4.01 12.02 -19.85
CA GLU A 1 4.26 10.85 -20.72
C GLU A 1 4.16 9.53 -19.94
N GLU A 2 4.94 9.31 -18.87
CA GLU A 2 4.92 8.04 -18.11
C GLU A 2 3.57 7.73 -17.43
N VAL A 3 3.01 8.69 -16.68
CA VAL A 3 1.70 8.52 -15.99
C VAL A 3 0.57 8.24 -16.98
N GLU A 4 0.52 8.98 -18.09
CA GLU A 4 -0.50 8.80 -19.12
C GLU A 4 -0.40 7.42 -19.78
N THR A 5 0.81 6.98 -20.10
CA THR A 5 1.05 5.64 -20.67
C THR A 5 0.56 4.53 -19.73
N LEU A 6 0.89 4.63 -18.44
CA LEU A 6 0.44 3.66 -17.43
C LEU A 6 -1.08 3.66 -17.30
N LEU A 7 -1.70 4.83 -17.20
CA LEU A 7 -3.16 4.95 -17.09
C LEU A 7 -3.85 4.45 -18.36
N ALA A 8 -3.32 4.69 -19.55
CA ALA A 8 -3.88 4.16 -20.80
C ALA A 8 -3.87 2.63 -20.81
N ALA A 9 -2.82 1.99 -20.27
CA ALA A 9 -2.76 0.54 -20.13
C ALA A 9 -3.81 0.01 -19.13
N PHE A 10 -3.95 0.65 -17.97
CA PHE A 10 -4.89 0.24 -16.92
C PHE A 10 -6.36 0.56 -17.23
N THR A 11 -6.62 1.54 -18.10
CA THR A 11 -7.97 1.98 -18.49
C THR A 11 -8.36 1.57 -19.90
N LYS A 12 -7.59 0.69 -20.57
CA LYS A 12 -7.83 0.27 -21.96
C LYS A 12 -9.27 -0.14 -22.28
N ASP A 13 -9.95 -0.79 -21.32
CA ASP A 13 -11.32 -1.30 -21.48
C ASP A 13 -12.39 -0.25 -21.11
N LYS A 14 -11.99 0.99 -20.80
CA LYS A 14 -12.85 2.07 -20.30
C LYS A 14 -13.01 3.23 -21.27
N SER A 15 -12.55 3.08 -22.52
CA SER A 15 -12.52 4.13 -23.55
C SER A 15 -11.72 5.36 -23.13
N ASP A 16 -11.64 6.36 -24.01
CA ASP A 16 -10.98 7.63 -23.74
C ASP A 16 -11.57 8.33 -22.51
N ALA A 17 -12.87 8.15 -22.24
CA ALA A 17 -13.50 8.72 -21.05
C ALA A 17 -12.88 8.19 -19.74
N GLY A 18 -12.53 6.91 -19.69
CA GLY A 18 -11.87 6.30 -18.53
C GLY A 18 -10.46 6.82 -18.31
N LEU A 19 -9.69 6.97 -19.40
CA LEU A 19 -8.36 7.57 -19.35
C LEU A 19 -8.40 9.02 -18.86
N GLN A 20 -9.30 9.84 -19.41
CA GLN A 20 -9.43 11.24 -19.02
C GLN A 20 -9.87 11.40 -17.56
N ALA A 21 -10.79 10.55 -17.09
CA ALA A 21 -11.20 10.54 -15.69
C ALA A 21 -10.04 10.19 -14.76
N ALA A 22 -9.24 9.18 -15.12
CA ALA A 22 -8.08 8.77 -14.33
C ALA A 22 -6.99 9.86 -14.33
N LEU A 23 -6.69 10.46 -15.47
CA LEU A 23 -5.75 11.59 -15.55
C LEU A 23 -6.20 12.76 -14.69
N SER A 24 -7.49 13.11 -14.74
CA SER A 24 -8.05 14.18 -13.91
C SER A 24 -7.95 13.86 -12.42
N LEU A 25 -8.10 12.60 -12.02
CA LEU A 25 -8.00 12.17 -10.63
C LEU A 25 -6.54 12.25 -10.13
N TYR A 26 -5.62 11.60 -10.84
CA TYR A 26 -4.24 11.46 -10.36
C TYR A 26 -3.39 12.73 -10.53
N ASN A 27 -3.81 13.65 -11.40
CA ASN A 27 -3.14 14.94 -11.59
C ASN A 27 -3.87 16.10 -10.88
N SER A 28 -4.94 15.85 -10.11
CA SER A 28 -5.78 16.92 -9.57
C SER A 28 -5.05 17.87 -8.62
N THR A 29 -3.97 17.40 -7.99
CA THR A 29 -3.15 18.14 -7.02
C THR A 29 -1.77 18.51 -7.57
N TRP A 30 -1.52 18.27 -8.86
CA TRP A 30 -0.24 18.61 -9.46
C TRP A 30 -0.10 20.12 -9.62
N GLU A 31 1.09 20.62 -9.30
CA GLU A 31 1.52 21.95 -9.72
C GLU A 31 1.60 22.01 -11.27
N PRO A 32 1.52 23.21 -11.88
CA PRO A 32 1.61 23.35 -13.34
C PRO A 32 2.85 22.71 -13.96
N THR A 33 3.93 22.59 -13.18
CA THR A 33 5.12 21.83 -13.54
C THR A 33 5.47 20.90 -12.38
N PRO A 34 4.97 19.65 -12.39
CA PRO A 34 5.17 18.72 -11.29
C PRO A 34 6.65 18.34 -11.17
N SER A 35 7.10 18.17 -9.93
CA SER A 35 8.45 17.66 -9.67
C SER A 35 8.57 16.19 -10.08
N GLN A 36 9.82 15.73 -10.30
CA GLN A 36 10.08 14.31 -10.54
C GLN A 36 9.64 13.41 -9.37
N GLU A 37 9.69 13.92 -8.14
CA GLU A 37 9.18 13.20 -6.98
C GLU A 37 7.65 13.07 -7.04
N SER A 38 6.95 14.15 -7.40
CA SER A 38 5.48 14.15 -7.55
C SER A 38 5.02 13.15 -8.60
N ILE A 39 5.70 13.11 -9.76
CA ILE A 39 5.42 12.15 -10.83
C ILE A 39 5.62 10.71 -10.33
N LYS A 40 6.73 10.42 -9.65
CA LYS A 40 7.03 9.08 -9.13
C LYS A 40 6.06 8.62 -8.04
N LYS A 41 5.68 9.51 -7.12
CA LYS A 41 4.63 9.24 -6.12
C LYS A 41 3.31 8.90 -6.80
N THR A 42 2.93 9.67 -7.81
CA THR A 42 1.69 9.44 -8.57
C THR A 42 1.71 8.07 -9.25
N LEU A 43 2.84 7.64 -9.82
CA LEU A 43 2.97 6.28 -10.39
C LEU A 43 2.80 5.20 -9.31
N VAL A 44 3.41 5.38 -8.13
CA VAL A 44 3.25 4.46 -6.98
C VAL A 44 1.79 4.41 -6.53
N ASP A 45 1.10 5.55 -6.45
CA ASP A 45 -0.30 5.63 -6.05
C ASP A 45 -1.20 4.91 -7.07
N ILE A 46 -0.99 5.13 -8.37
CA ILE A 46 -1.73 4.47 -9.46
C ILE A 46 -1.61 2.94 -9.38
N GLU A 47 -0.39 2.43 -9.24
CA GLU A 47 -0.16 0.98 -9.15
C GLU A 47 -0.72 0.40 -7.84
N THR A 48 -0.59 1.12 -6.73
CA THR A 48 -1.14 0.71 -5.43
C THR A 48 -2.67 0.60 -5.51
N ASP A 49 -3.33 1.62 -6.05
CA ASP A 49 -4.78 1.66 -6.20
C ASP A 49 -5.30 0.59 -7.14
N PHE A 50 -4.68 0.46 -8.31
CA PHE A 50 -5.12 -0.47 -9.35
C PHE A 50 -4.90 -1.93 -8.96
N LEU A 51 -3.72 -2.28 -8.42
CA LEU A 51 -3.36 -3.67 -8.12
C LEU A 51 -3.91 -4.14 -6.77
N PHE A 52 -3.99 -3.26 -5.77
CA PHE A 52 -4.24 -3.67 -4.39
C PHE A 52 -5.39 -2.92 -3.71
N LEU A 53 -5.32 -1.59 -3.57
CA LEU A 53 -6.17 -0.87 -2.64
C LEU A 53 -7.64 -0.88 -3.08
N ALA A 54 -7.95 -0.51 -4.33
CA ALA A 54 -9.34 -0.40 -4.78
C ALA A 54 -10.07 -1.75 -4.72
N SER A 55 -9.43 -2.83 -5.16
CA SER A 55 -9.99 -4.18 -5.13
C SER A 55 -10.15 -4.71 -3.70
N THR A 56 -9.19 -4.45 -2.82
CA THR A 56 -9.27 -4.80 -1.39
C THR A 56 -10.42 -4.07 -0.70
N GLN A 57 -10.59 -2.77 -0.95
CA GLN A 57 -11.69 -2.00 -0.39
C GLN A 57 -13.05 -2.47 -0.92
N ALA A 58 -13.15 -2.78 -2.22
CA ALA A 58 -14.37 -3.35 -2.78
C ALA A 58 -14.71 -4.70 -2.14
N ALA A 59 -13.72 -5.59 -1.96
CA ALA A 59 -13.91 -6.87 -1.29
C ALA A 59 -14.34 -6.69 0.18
N LEU A 60 -13.75 -5.73 0.89
CA LEU A 60 -14.09 -5.39 2.28
C LEU A 60 -15.54 -4.94 2.41
N HIS A 61 -15.98 -3.99 1.56
CA HIS A 61 -17.37 -3.52 1.55
C HIS A 61 -18.33 -4.68 1.25
N ARG A 62 -18.02 -5.50 0.24
CA ARG A 62 -18.85 -6.67 -0.09
C ARG A 62 -18.93 -7.66 1.06
N HIS A 63 -17.83 -7.92 1.77
CA HIS A 63 -17.85 -8.78 2.96
C HIS A 63 -18.72 -8.15 4.06
N ALA A 64 -18.52 -6.86 4.36
CA ALA A 64 -19.29 -6.15 5.39
C ALA A 64 -20.80 -6.13 5.12
N ASP A 65 -21.22 -5.90 3.88
CA ASP A 65 -22.64 -5.83 3.49
C ASP A 65 -23.35 -7.19 3.55
N ASN A 66 -22.61 -8.29 3.41
CA ASN A 66 -23.18 -9.63 3.24
C ASN A 66 -22.88 -10.58 4.42
N ALA A 67 -21.98 -10.21 5.33
CA ALA A 67 -21.66 -11.00 6.51
C ALA A 67 -22.89 -11.14 7.41
N LYS A 68 -23.37 -12.38 7.56
CA LYS A 68 -24.45 -12.71 8.52
C LYS A 68 -23.92 -12.84 9.95
N THR A 69 -22.67 -13.24 10.07
CA THR A 69 -21.92 -13.47 11.30
C THR A 69 -20.46 -13.11 11.06
N GLY A 70 -19.76 -12.64 12.09
CA GLY A 70 -18.36 -12.22 11.98
C GLY A 70 -18.23 -10.74 11.64
N ARG A 71 -17.12 -10.14 12.08
CA ARG A 71 -16.82 -8.72 11.86
C ARG A 71 -15.83 -8.57 10.71
N THR A 72 -15.85 -7.41 10.09
CA THR A 72 -14.97 -7.07 8.98
C THR A 72 -13.89 -6.11 9.49
N TYR A 73 -12.63 -6.42 9.23
CA TYR A 73 -11.47 -5.63 9.66
C TYR A 73 -10.55 -5.36 8.47
N SER A 74 -9.90 -4.21 8.45
CA SER A 74 -8.90 -3.83 7.46
C SER A 74 -7.77 -3.05 8.13
N TYR A 75 -6.56 -3.15 7.59
CA TYR A 75 -5.44 -2.30 7.99
C TYR A 75 -4.73 -1.73 6.76
N LEU A 76 -4.07 -0.60 6.97
CA LEU A 76 -3.10 -0.03 6.04
C LEU A 76 -1.75 -0.03 6.76
N PHE A 77 -0.81 -0.83 6.26
CA PHE A 77 0.54 -0.85 6.79
C PHE A 77 1.38 0.24 6.13
N ASN A 78 2.05 1.07 6.93
CA ASN A 78 2.76 2.26 6.45
C ASN A 78 4.12 2.49 7.12
N GLU A 79 4.67 1.50 7.82
CA GLU A 79 6.02 1.61 8.40
C GLU A 79 7.04 1.70 7.26
N PRO A 80 7.80 2.80 7.13
CA PRO A 80 8.69 3.00 5.99
C PRO A 80 9.79 1.95 5.93
N ASN A 81 10.00 1.40 4.74
CA ASN A 81 11.09 0.46 4.56
C ASN A 81 12.42 1.17 4.34
N GLN A 82 13.10 1.44 5.44
CA GLN A 82 14.39 2.13 5.42
C GLN A 82 15.55 1.24 4.93
N ARG A 83 15.32 -0.04 4.59
CA ARG A 83 16.42 -1.03 4.43
C ARG A 83 16.33 -1.93 3.21
N THR A 84 15.25 -1.97 2.43
CA THR A 84 15.26 -2.71 1.15
C THR A 84 16.03 -1.93 0.11
N GLY A 85 17.25 -2.39 -0.15
CA GLY A 85 18.16 -1.71 -1.06
C GLY A 85 19.61 -2.01 -0.70
N ILE A 86 20.05 -3.25 -0.91
CA ILE A 86 21.44 -3.68 -0.63
C ILE A 86 22.45 -2.80 -1.41
N ILE A 87 22.02 -2.19 -2.53
CA ILE A 87 22.85 -1.39 -3.43
C ILE A 87 22.51 0.11 -3.37
N LYS A 88 21.29 0.49 -2.95
CA LYS A 88 20.86 1.88 -2.84
C LYS A 88 19.66 2.01 -1.88
N PRO A 89 19.69 2.90 -0.88
CA PRO A 89 18.52 3.19 -0.06
C PRO A 89 17.35 3.62 -0.95
N LEU A 90 16.12 3.21 -0.61
CA LEU A 90 14.92 3.78 -1.22
C LEU A 90 14.90 5.30 -0.98
N ALA A 91 14.16 6.01 -1.82
CA ALA A 91 13.94 7.43 -1.61
C ALA A 91 13.28 7.67 -0.24
N SER A 92 13.61 8.76 0.44
CA SER A 92 13.10 9.05 1.80
C SER A 92 11.57 9.19 1.87
N TRP A 93 10.93 9.48 0.74
CA TRP A 93 9.48 9.53 0.61
C TRP A 93 8.82 8.17 0.40
N MET A 94 9.62 7.12 0.18
CA MET A 94 9.12 5.77 -0.02
C MET A 94 8.59 5.23 1.31
N GLY A 95 7.28 4.97 1.35
CA GLY A 95 6.59 4.40 2.52
C GLY A 95 6.86 2.91 2.68
N ALA A 96 5.82 2.15 3.02
CA ALA A 96 5.86 0.69 2.99
C ALA A 96 5.69 0.20 1.55
N ASN A 97 6.52 -0.75 1.13
CA ASN A 97 6.44 -1.41 -0.16
C ASN A 97 5.69 -2.75 -0.03
N HIS A 98 5.41 -3.40 -1.16
CA HIS A 98 4.77 -4.70 -1.18
C HIS A 98 5.59 -5.74 -0.38
N MET A 99 4.90 -6.51 0.47
CA MET A 99 5.44 -7.54 1.39
C MET A 99 6.25 -7.02 2.59
N ASP A 100 6.34 -5.71 2.81
CA ASP A 100 7.12 -5.17 3.92
C ASP A 100 6.52 -5.43 5.30
N ASP A 101 5.22 -5.75 5.35
CA ASP A 101 4.51 -6.13 6.56
C ASP A 101 4.80 -7.58 6.99
N VAL A 102 5.14 -8.46 6.05
CA VAL A 102 5.36 -9.90 6.30
C VAL A 102 6.40 -10.16 7.40
N PRO A 103 7.61 -9.56 7.39
CA PRO A 103 8.57 -9.79 8.47
C PRO A 103 8.04 -9.41 9.86
N TYR A 104 7.18 -8.40 9.96
CA TYR A 104 6.57 -7.97 11.22
C TYR A 104 5.52 -8.96 11.72
N VAL A 105 4.69 -9.48 10.82
CA VAL A 105 3.70 -10.54 11.13
C VAL A 105 4.37 -11.81 11.63
N PHE A 106 5.53 -12.17 11.07
CA PHE A 106 6.27 -13.38 11.44
C PHE A 106 7.34 -13.17 12.53
N GLY A 107 7.39 -12.00 13.16
CA GLY A 107 8.29 -11.75 14.30
C GLY A 107 9.77 -11.64 13.96
N LYS A 108 10.12 -11.32 12.70
CA LYS A 108 11.51 -11.07 12.29
C LYS A 108 12.20 -10.03 13.20
N PRO A 109 11.56 -8.93 13.63
CA PRO A 109 12.17 -7.96 14.54
C PRO A 109 12.65 -8.54 15.88
N PHE A 110 12.08 -9.65 16.36
CA PHE A 110 12.54 -10.33 17.57
C PHE A 110 13.70 -11.29 17.32
N THR A 111 13.71 -11.95 16.14
CA THR A 111 14.78 -12.90 15.77
C THR A 111 16.04 -12.23 15.21
N ALA A 112 15.93 -10.99 14.72
CA ALA A 112 17.04 -10.22 14.19
C ALA A 112 17.07 -8.77 14.75
N PRO A 113 17.17 -8.57 16.07
CA PRO A 113 16.94 -7.27 16.71
C PRO A 113 17.93 -6.18 16.31
N SER A 114 19.13 -6.52 15.83
CA SER A 114 20.09 -5.55 15.26
C SER A 114 19.60 -4.93 13.95
N LEU A 115 18.66 -5.58 13.26
CA LEU A 115 18.09 -5.12 12.01
C LEU A 115 16.86 -4.21 12.20
N TYR A 116 16.41 -3.98 13.44
CA TYR A 116 15.16 -3.26 13.70
C TYR A 116 15.30 -2.32 14.91
N SER A 117 14.61 -1.18 14.86
CA SER A 117 14.51 -0.28 16.01
C SER A 117 13.67 -0.89 17.13
N ALA A 118 13.65 -0.23 18.31
CA ALA A 118 12.72 -0.60 19.38
C ALA A 118 11.25 -0.45 18.93
N SER A 119 10.91 0.66 18.27
CA SER A 119 9.56 0.90 17.76
C SER A 119 9.12 -0.17 16.74
N GLN A 120 10.03 -0.65 15.90
CA GLN A 120 9.75 -1.72 14.93
C GLN A 120 9.50 -3.08 15.60
N ARG A 121 10.15 -3.34 16.75
CA ARG A 121 9.84 -4.50 17.57
C ARG A 121 8.47 -4.38 18.24
N ASP A 122 8.14 -3.21 18.77
CA ASP A 122 6.82 -2.96 19.35
C ASP A 122 5.72 -3.12 18.29
N LEU A 123 5.92 -2.57 17.09
CA LEU A 123 5.03 -2.74 15.94
C LEU A 123 4.83 -4.23 15.60
N SER A 124 5.91 -5.01 15.53
CA SER A 124 5.81 -6.47 15.30
C SER A 124 5.02 -7.16 16.41
N GLY A 125 5.22 -6.76 17.67
CA GLY A 125 4.43 -7.24 18.81
C GLY A 125 2.94 -6.95 18.64
N TYR A 126 2.57 -5.73 18.24
CA TYR A 126 1.18 -5.37 17.97
C TYR A 126 0.59 -6.15 16.79
N MET A 127 1.33 -6.30 15.69
CA MET A 127 0.85 -7.06 14.53
C MET A 127 0.62 -8.53 14.86
N ILE A 128 1.55 -9.18 15.57
CA ILE A 128 1.38 -10.57 16.04
C ILE A 128 0.17 -10.65 16.97
N ALA A 129 0.00 -9.70 17.89
CA ALA A 129 -1.15 -9.68 18.79
C ALA A 129 -2.48 -9.56 18.01
N TYR A 130 -2.58 -8.64 17.05
CA TYR A 130 -3.78 -8.49 16.22
C TYR A 130 -4.08 -9.77 15.43
N TRP A 131 -3.09 -10.32 14.73
CA TRP A 131 -3.28 -11.52 13.91
C TRP A 131 -3.62 -12.76 14.72
N THR A 132 -2.95 -12.98 15.85
CA THR A 132 -3.20 -14.16 16.70
C THR A 132 -4.51 -14.05 17.48
N ASN A 133 -4.92 -12.84 17.88
CA ASN A 133 -6.23 -12.63 18.49
C ASN A 133 -7.36 -12.83 17.48
N PHE A 134 -7.23 -12.26 16.27
CA PHE A 134 -8.20 -12.49 15.19
C PHE A 134 -8.33 -13.99 14.87
N ALA A 135 -7.21 -14.73 14.78
CA ALA A 135 -7.24 -16.17 14.56
C ALA A 135 -7.96 -16.94 15.70
N ARG A 136 -7.90 -16.44 16.94
CA ARG A 136 -8.53 -17.08 18.10
C ARG A 136 -10.02 -16.76 18.23
N THR A 137 -10.41 -15.51 17.98
CA THR A 137 -11.75 -15.02 18.36
C THR A 137 -12.56 -14.42 17.22
N GLY A 138 -11.97 -14.27 16.03
CA GLY A 138 -12.50 -13.34 15.01
C GLY A 138 -12.55 -11.91 15.55
#